data_AF-F0QSE2-F1
#
_entry.id   AF-F0QSE2-F1
#
_cell.length_a   1.000
_cell.length_b   1.000
_cell.length_c   1.000
_cell.angle_alpha   90.00
_cell.angle_beta   90.00
_cell.angle_gamma   90.00
#
_symmetry.space_group_name_H-M   'P 1'
#
loop_
_entity.id
_entity.type
_entity.pdbx_description
1 polymer ?
#
loop_
_entity_poly.entity_id
_entity_poly.type
_entity_poly.pdbx_seq_one_letter_code
_entity_poly.pdbx_strand_id
1 'polypeptide(L)'
;MGIALLVISIVIILAYAYIMFATPYSLFLLRLTGVIAIAVIFGILAWVGYALATTPPKPIEEIEKEIEELKKLEEETKQQAQRQQQK
;
A
#
# COMPACT_ATOMS: atom_id res chain seq x y z
N MET A 1 3.98 13.74 -22.74
CA MET A 1 3.78 12.56 -21.86
C MET A 1 2.79 12.82 -20.72
N GLY A 2 2.90 13.91 -19.93
CA GLY A 2 1.95 14.17 -18.83
C GLY A 2 0.49 14.38 -19.24
N ILE A 3 0.22 14.96 -20.40
CA ILE A 3 -1.15 15.22 -20.89
C ILE A 3 -1.89 13.91 -21.19
N ALA A 4 -1.20 12.87 -21.68
CA ALA A 4 -1.83 11.57 -21.94
C ALA A 4 -2.31 10.92 -20.64
N LEU A 5 -1.50 10.99 -19.57
CA LEU A 5 -1.87 10.52 -18.24
C LEU A 5 -3.05 11.31 -17.65
N LEU A 6 -3.07 12.63 -17.87
CA LEU A 6 -4.15 13.50 -17.43
C LEU A 6 -5.48 13.18 -18.15
N VAL A 7 -5.45 12.98 -19.47
CA VAL A 7 -6.64 12.61 -20.25
C VAL A 7 -7.16 11.24 -19.84
N ILE A 8 -6.29 10.25 -19.66
CA ILE A 8 -6.68 8.89 -19.20
C ILE A 8 -7.33 8.97 -17.82
N SER A 9 -6.75 9.71 -16.88
CA SER A 9 -7.32 9.89 -15.54
C SER A 9 -8.70 10.53 -15.59
N ILE A 10 -8.87 11.59 -16.38
CA ILE A 10 -10.17 12.26 -16.55
C ILE A 10 -11.21 11.31 -17.14
N VAL A 11 -10.84 10.53 -18.17
CA VAL A 11 -11.74 9.55 -18.79
C VAL A 11 -12.18 8.48 -17.79
N ILE A 12 -11.26 7.98 -16.95
CA ILE A 12 -11.58 6.99 -15.91
C ILE A 12 -12.55 7.58 -14.86
N ILE A 13 -12.32 8.81 -14.42
CA ILE A 13 -13.17 9.50 -13.44
C ILE A 13 -14.58 9.71 -14.01
N LEU A 14 -14.69 10.18 -15.26
CA LEU A 14 -15.97 10.40 -15.91
C LEU A 14 -16.73 9.10 -16.18
N ALA A 15 -16.03 8.04 -16.61
CA ALA A 15 -16.62 6.72 -16.79
C ALA A 15 -17.14 6.15 -15.44
N TYR A 16 -16.37 6.30 -14.36
CA TYR A 16 -16.79 5.87 -13.03
C TYR A 16 -18.02 6.65 -12.53
N ALA A 17 -17.99 7.97 -12.65
CA ALA A 17 -19.12 8.83 -12.25
C ALA A 17 -20.38 8.53 -13.07
N TYR A 18 -20.25 8.31 -14.38
CA TYR A 18 -21.37 7.97 -15.26
C TYR A 18 -22.00 6.63 -14.89
N ILE A 19 -21.20 5.57 -14.70
CA ILE A 19 -21.74 4.25 -14.33
C ILE A 19 -22.37 4.28 -12.93
N MET A 20 -21.83 5.08 -12.01
CA MET A 20 -22.38 5.25 -10.66
C MET A 20 -23.76 5.93 -10.65
N PHE A 21 -23.95 6.97 -11.46
CA PHE A 21 -25.18 7.78 -11.46
C PHE A 21 -26.22 7.37 -12.50
N ALA A 22 -25.80 6.89 -13.68
CA ALA A 22 -26.69 6.70 -14.83
C ALA A 22 -27.26 5.28 -14.95
N THR A 23 -26.74 4.30 -14.20
CA THR A 23 -27.08 2.88 -14.39
C THR A 23 -27.53 2.21 -13.09
N PRO A 24 -28.58 1.36 -13.09
CA PRO A 24 -29.01 0.59 -11.91
C PRO A 24 -27.97 -0.44 -11.42
N TYR A 25 -26.84 -0.57 -12.13
CA TYR A 25 -25.71 -1.40 -11.74
C TYR A 25 -24.83 -0.78 -10.65
N SER A 26 -25.20 0.37 -10.07
CA SER A 26 -24.49 1.00 -8.94
C SER A 26 -24.22 0.00 -7.80
N LEU A 27 -25.20 -0.83 -7.45
CA LEU A 27 -25.05 -1.90 -6.46
C LEU A 27 -24.09 -3.00 -6.90
N PHE A 28 -24.07 -3.33 -8.19
CA PHE A 28 -23.14 -4.33 -8.74
C PHE A 28 -21.69 -3.80 -8.74
N LEU A 29 -21.49 -2.54 -9.11
CA LEU A 29 -20.19 -1.87 -9.06
C LEU A 29 -19.67 -1.74 -7.62
N LEU A 30 -20.53 -1.33 -6.68
CA LEU A 30 -20.18 -1.25 -5.26
C LEU A 30 -19.75 -2.61 -4.70
N ARG A 31 -20.46 -3.69 -5.08
CA ARG A 31 -20.06 -5.06 -4.74
C ARG A 31 -18.71 -5.42 -5.35
N LEU A 32 -18.47 -5.07 -6.61
CA LEU A 32 -17.22 -5.34 -7.30
C LEU A 32 -16.03 -4.63 -6.63
N THR A 33 -16.15 -3.34 -6.32
CA THR A 33 -15.10 -2.59 -5.61
C THR A 33 -14.89 -3.10 -4.18
N GLY A 34 -15.98 -3.51 -3.50
CA GLY A 34 -15.91 -4.14 -2.19
C GLY A 34 -15.15 -5.47 -2.23
N VAL A 35 -15.42 -6.32 -3.22
CA VAL A 35 -14.69 -7.59 -3.43
C VAL A 35 -13.22 -7.32 -3.72
N ILE A 36 -12.89 -6.32 -4.54
CA ILE A 36 -11.48 -5.97 -4.83
C ILE A 36 -10.77 -5.50 -3.55
N ALA A 37 -11.39 -4.62 -2.76
CA ALA A 37 -10.82 -4.15 -1.50
C ALA A 37 -10.55 -5.32 -0.53
N ILE A 38 -11.51 -6.22 -0.39
CA ILE A 38 -11.37 -7.42 0.44
C ILE A 38 -10.29 -8.34 -0.14
N ALA A 39 -10.25 -8.56 -1.45
CA ALA A 39 -9.24 -9.40 -2.12
C ALA A 39 -7.82 -8.86 -1.92
N VAL A 40 -7.62 -7.55 -1.87
CA VAL A 40 -6.33 -6.95 -1.54
C VAL A 40 -5.95 -7.27 -0.09
N ILE A 41 -6.86 -7.08 0.86
CA ILE A 41 -6.61 -7.39 2.28
C ILE A 41 -6.28 -8.87 2.47
N PHE A 42 -7.11 -9.75 1.90
CA PHE A 42 -6.90 -11.20 1.95
C PHE A 42 -5.66 -11.63 1.17
N GLY A 43 -5.28 -10.93 0.09
CA GLY A 43 -4.05 -11.18 -0.64
C GLY A 43 -2.82 -10.90 0.24
N ILE A 44 -2.83 -9.81 1.00
CA ILE A 44 -1.77 -9.50 1.97
C ILE A 44 -1.76 -10.55 3.09
N LEU A 45 -2.92 -10.90 3.66
CA LEU A 45 -3.01 -11.94 4.71
C LEU A 45 -2.55 -13.31 4.20
N ALA A 46 -2.89 -13.68 2.97
CA ALA A 46 -2.46 -14.91 2.35
C ALA A 46 -0.95 -14.90 2.09
N TRP A 47 -0.37 -13.77 1.68
CA TRP A 47 1.08 -13.63 1.52
C TRP A 47 1.81 -13.75 2.86
N VAL A 48 1.32 -13.09 3.91
CA VAL A 48 1.89 -13.18 5.26
C VAL A 48 1.73 -14.60 5.82
N GLY A 49 0.54 -15.21 5.68
CA GLY A 49 0.29 -16.58 6.10
C GLY A 49 1.14 -17.59 5.32
N TYR A 50 1.35 -17.35 4.02
CA TYR A 50 2.29 -18.12 3.20
C TYR A 50 3.71 -18.00 3.73
N ALA A 51 4.19 -16.78 3.97
CA ALA A 51 5.52 -16.54 4.53
C ALA A 51 5.70 -17.23 5.90
N LEU A 52 4.73 -17.17 6.82
CA LEU A 52 4.77 -17.85 8.12
C LEU A 52 4.71 -19.38 8.01
N ALA A 53 3.89 -19.92 7.11
CA ALA A 53 3.76 -21.35 6.91
C ALA A 53 5.00 -21.95 6.22
N THR A 54 5.68 -21.18 5.37
CA THR A 54 6.88 -21.60 4.64
C THR A 54 8.18 -21.11 5.26
N THR A 55 8.14 -20.39 6.39
CA THR A 55 9.33 -20.11 7.20
C THR A 55 9.41 -21.13 8.34
N PRO A 56 10.19 -22.22 8.17
CA PRO A 56 10.60 -23.05 9.31
C PRO A 56 11.35 -22.13 10.29
N PRO A 57 11.25 -22.41 11.61
CA PRO A 57 11.71 -21.49 12.65
C PRO A 57 13.19 -21.13 12.44
N LYS A 58 13.46 -19.88 12.05
CA LYS A 58 14.82 -19.32 11.98
C LYS A 58 15.06 -18.35 13.15
N PRO A 59 16.31 -18.28 13.64
CA PRO A 59 16.66 -17.73 14.95
C PRO A 59 16.37 -16.22 15.01
N ILE A 60 15.73 -15.80 16.09
CA ILE A 60 15.24 -14.43 16.36
C ILE A 60 16.37 -13.37 16.39
N GLU A 61 17.64 -13.79 16.47
CA GLU A 61 18.84 -12.96 16.62
C GLU A 61 19.22 -12.11 15.38
N GLU A 62 18.97 -12.57 14.16
CA GLU A 62 19.28 -11.81 12.94
C GLU A 62 18.23 -10.72 12.67
N ILE A 63 16.96 -11.00 12.94
CA ILE A 63 15.86 -10.03 12.82
C ILE A 63 16.01 -8.91 13.85
N GLU A 64 16.47 -9.24 15.07
CA GLU A 64 16.71 -8.23 16.12
C GLU A 64 17.89 -7.31 15.75
N LYS A 65 18.95 -7.84 15.15
CA LYS A 65 20.08 -7.04 14.63
C LYS A 65 19.70 -6.13 13.46
N GLU A 66 18.91 -6.62 12.50
CA GLU A 66 18.42 -5.78 11.40
C GLU A 66 17.47 -4.68 11.89
N ILE A 67 16.61 -4.96 12.88
CA ILE A 67 15.75 -3.96 13.51
C ILE A 67 16.58 -2.92 14.28
N GLU A 68 17.66 -3.33 14.95
CA GLU A 68 18.57 -2.43 15.67
C GLU A 68 19.36 -1.51 14.71
N GLU A 69 19.84 -2.02 13.57
CA GLU A 69 20.49 -1.21 12.53
C GLU A 69 19.53 -0.19 11.91
N LEU A 70 18.30 -0.59 11.58
CA LEU A 70 17.28 0.33 11.05
C LEU A 70 16.95 1.46 12.04
N LYS A 71 16.88 1.14 13.34
CA LYS A 71 16.59 2.11 14.40
C LYS A 71 17.74 3.13 14.58
N LYS A 72 19.00 2.69 14.50
CA LYS A 72 20.17 3.58 14.51
C LYS A 72 20.19 4.51 13.30
N LEU A 73 19.89 3.99 12.11
CA LEU A 73 19.80 4.79 10.89
C LEU A 73 18.70 5.86 10.98
N GLU A 74 17.56 5.53 11.59
CA GLU A 74 16.47 6.47 11.83
C GLU A 74 16.85 7.58 12.83
N GLU A 75 17.57 7.24 13.92
CA GLU A 75 18.07 8.20 14.89
C GLU A 75 19.11 9.15 14.29
N GLU A 76 20.06 8.63 13.50
CA GLU A 76 21.05 9.45 12.78
C GLU A 76 20.37 10.41 11.80
N THR A 77 19.36 9.92 11.07
CA THR A 77 18.58 10.73 10.12
C THR A 77 17.80 11.85 10.85
N LYS A 78 17.17 11.55 12.00
CA LYS A 78 16.48 12.55 12.82
C LYS A 78 17.44 13.58 13.41
N GLN A 79 18.62 13.17 13.87
CA GLN A 79 19.64 14.08 14.39
C GLN A 79 20.22 14.97 13.28
N GLN A 80 20.46 14.44 12.08
CA GLN A 80 20.89 15.25 10.93
C GLN A 80 19.84 16.27 10.52
N ALA A 81 18.56 15.89 10.48
CA ALA A 81 17.46 16.80 10.19
C ALA A 81 17.36 17.94 11.22
N GLN A 82 17.54 17.65 12.51
CA GLN A 82 17.54 18.67 13.57
C GLN A 82 18.75 19.61 13.50
N ARG A 83 19.95 19.08 13.18
CA ARG A 83 21.16 19.91 13.00
C ARG A 83 21.09 20.82 11.78
N GLN A 84 20.36 20.43 10.73
CA GLN A 84 20.12 21.27 9.56
C GLN A 84 19.05 22.33 9.81
N GLN A 85 18.10 22.10 10.72
CA GLN A 85 17.08 23.10 11.11
C GLN A 85 17.58 24.14 12.13
N GLN A 86 18.70 23.89 12.82
CA GLN A 86 19.31 24.81 13.80
C GLN A 86 20.47 25.65 13.24
N LYS A 87 20.82 25.51 11.96
CA LYS A 87 21.79 26.35 11.25
C LYS A 87 21.08 27.35 10.35
#